data_AF-A0AAU4M9U2-F1
#
_entry.id   AF-A0AAU4M9U2-F1
#
_cell.length_a   1.000
_cell.length_b   1.000
_cell.length_c   1.000
_cell.angle_alpha   90.00
_cell.angle_beta   90.00
_cell.angle_gamma   90.00
#
_symmetry.space_group_name_H-M   'P 1'
#
loop_
_entity.id
_entity.type
_entity.pdbx_description
1 polymer ?
#
loop_
_entity_poly.entity_id
_entity_poly.type
_entity_poly.pdbx_seq_one_letter_code
_entity_poly.pdbx_strand_id
1 'polypeptide(L)'
;MGERSDHPQGQGATEDSGAQEIEATVVLGLRITDWPALRAAARAAVEDLDFEGVDPAGQRRDLLREVSEDPNAALGVLLHPDRLVAAMPGVDAIGGTLEISVTEDFAPDFAELFPLDGDDEGSGGVGDWTLTPRTACLLHAQLLGLADAAYDDLEEHESEPVVESEDHEWAVYGRLPVRTWRMHRGWRRSMARAFDDLADDLALGEWPLPRCPAEDIALRMALADARNLLGAQPESVADMMGDLPADLYDYDWDGCQDELFGVYGPEDGDPDSDVAGRTEDLLAATHPEGWFLPYEDAEERDSQRGYRR
;
A
#
# COMPACT_ATOMS: atom_id res chain seq x y z
N MET A 1 -43.06 72.51 7.24
CA MET A 1 -42.15 71.47 7.77
C MET A 1 -42.90 70.78 8.89
N GLY A 2 -43.28 69.52 8.86
CA GLY A 2 -43.05 68.38 7.99
C GLY A 2 -43.68 67.20 8.76
N GLU A 3 -44.44 66.38 8.06
CA GLU A 3 -45.36 65.37 8.61
C GLU A 3 -44.67 64.13 9.23
N ARG A 4 -45.43 63.47 10.12
CA ARG A 4 -45.59 62.00 10.33
C ARG A 4 -44.38 61.06 10.14
N SER A 5 -44.17 60.16 11.11
CA SER A 5 -44.75 58.79 11.08
C SER A 5 -44.23 57.93 12.25
N ASP A 6 -45.16 57.39 13.04
CA ASP A 6 -45.00 56.15 13.79
C ASP A 6 -44.83 54.97 12.82
N HIS A 7 -43.86 54.09 13.08
CA HIS A 7 -44.03 52.62 13.05
C HIS A 7 -42.74 51.89 13.50
N PRO A 8 -42.86 50.63 13.94
CA PRO A 8 -42.22 50.13 15.15
C PRO A 8 -40.84 49.50 14.90
N GLN A 9 -40.02 49.54 15.96
CA GLN A 9 -38.86 48.66 16.13
C GLN A 9 -39.36 47.20 16.19
N GLY A 10 -39.45 46.56 15.03
CA GLY A 10 -39.39 45.12 14.93
C GLY A 10 -37.96 44.69 15.23
N GLN A 11 -37.74 44.19 16.45
CA GLN A 11 -36.60 43.33 16.76
C GLN A 11 -36.63 42.15 15.78
N GLY A 12 -35.88 42.26 14.69
CA GLY A 12 -35.33 41.08 14.04
C GLY A 12 -34.35 40.50 15.03
N ALA A 13 -34.81 39.50 15.79
CA ALA A 13 -33.90 38.56 16.40
C ALA A 13 -33.09 37.95 15.26
N THR A 14 -31.89 38.50 15.04
CA THR A 14 -30.79 37.70 14.51
C THR A 14 -30.57 36.65 15.57
N GLU A 15 -31.20 35.49 15.39
CA GLU A 15 -30.74 34.26 16.03
C GLU A 15 -29.25 34.20 15.74
N ASP A 16 -28.47 34.40 16.80
CA ASP A 16 -27.04 34.16 16.84
C ASP A 16 -26.89 32.66 16.59
N SER A 17 -26.88 32.28 15.31
CA SER A 17 -26.53 30.94 14.90
C SER A 17 -25.13 30.74 15.42
N GLY A 18 -24.99 29.97 16.51
CA GLY A 18 -23.69 29.61 17.09
C GLY A 18 -22.85 28.72 16.17
N ALA A 19 -23.02 28.86 14.86
CA ALA A 19 -22.21 28.25 13.82
C ALA A 19 -20.79 28.82 13.93
N GLN A 20 -19.89 27.96 14.35
CA GLN A 20 -18.46 28.26 14.41
C GLN A 20 -17.85 28.00 13.03
N GLU A 21 -17.22 29.01 12.45
CA GLU A 21 -16.40 28.84 11.25
C GLU A 21 -15.07 28.18 11.65
N ILE A 22 -14.71 27.09 10.97
CA ILE A 22 -13.51 26.30 11.25
C ILE A 22 -12.77 26.09 9.93
N GLU A 23 -11.49 26.45 9.89
CA GLU A 23 -10.58 26.08 8.81
C GLU A 23 -9.87 24.77 9.19
N ALA A 24 -9.96 23.76 8.32
CA ALA A 24 -9.33 22.46 8.51
C ALA A 24 -8.50 22.10 7.27
N THR A 25 -7.24 21.75 7.49
CA THR A 25 -6.33 21.25 6.44
C THR A 25 -6.16 19.75 6.60
N VAL A 26 -6.36 19.01 5.50
CA VAL A 26 -6.17 17.56 5.46
C VAL A 26 -5.18 17.22 4.36
N VAL A 27 -4.15 16.45 4.70
CA VAL A 27 -3.21 15.86 3.73
C VAL A 27 -3.49 14.37 3.67
N LEU A 28 -3.77 13.85 2.46
CA LEU A 28 -4.12 12.44 2.24
C LEU A 28 -3.11 11.80 1.27
N GLY A 29 -2.58 10.65 1.68
CA GLY A 29 -1.85 9.75 0.79
C GLY A 29 -2.80 8.81 0.09
N LEU A 30 -2.85 8.86 -1.23
CA LEU A 30 -3.77 8.06 -2.02
C LEU A 30 -3.01 7.29 -3.07
N ARG A 31 -3.14 5.96 -3.03
CA ARG A 31 -2.66 5.05 -4.07
C ARG A 31 -3.84 4.59 -4.91
N ILE A 32 -3.76 4.77 -6.23
CA ILE A 32 -4.81 4.32 -7.16
C ILE A 32 -4.56 2.85 -7.50
N THR A 33 -5.31 1.96 -6.86
CA THR A 33 -5.18 0.50 -7.05
C THR A 33 -6.02 -0.03 -8.22
N ASP A 34 -7.14 0.62 -8.55
CA ASP A 34 -7.99 0.22 -9.67
C ASP A 34 -8.57 1.40 -10.46
N TRP A 35 -7.91 1.76 -11.57
CA TRP A 35 -8.29 2.93 -12.39
C TRP A 35 -9.72 2.88 -12.98
N PRO A 36 -10.24 1.80 -13.58
CA PRO A 36 -11.57 1.80 -14.17
C PRO A 36 -12.67 1.86 -13.11
N ALA A 37 -12.46 1.29 -11.92
CA ALA A 37 -13.38 1.46 -10.80
C ALA A 37 -13.42 2.92 -10.35
N LEU A 38 -12.25 3.54 -10.15
CA LEU A 38 -12.14 4.97 -9.83
C LEU A 38 -12.80 5.83 -10.92
N ARG A 39 -12.50 5.58 -12.19
CA ARG A 39 -13.08 6.27 -13.34
C ARG A 39 -14.60 6.11 -13.41
N ALA A 40 -15.12 4.92 -13.16
CA ALA A 40 -16.56 4.68 -13.14
C ALA A 40 -17.24 5.46 -12.00
N ALA A 41 -16.64 5.45 -10.81
CA ALA A 41 -17.12 6.22 -9.66
C ALA A 41 -17.10 7.73 -9.92
N ALA A 42 -15.99 8.25 -10.48
CA ALA A 42 -15.86 9.66 -10.81
C ALA A 42 -16.89 10.09 -11.87
N ARG A 43 -17.12 9.27 -12.91
CA ARG A 43 -18.17 9.55 -13.90
C ARG A 43 -19.57 9.59 -13.27
N ALA A 44 -19.89 8.65 -12.37
CA ALA A 44 -21.16 8.68 -11.64
C ALA A 44 -21.28 9.95 -10.78
N ALA A 45 -20.21 10.35 -10.12
CA ALA A 45 -20.18 11.60 -9.34
C ALA A 45 -20.39 12.84 -10.20
N VAL A 46 -19.79 12.91 -11.40
CA VAL A 46 -20.05 14.01 -12.37
C VAL A 46 -21.52 14.04 -12.78
N GLU A 47 -22.16 12.89 -12.92
CA GLU A 47 -23.59 12.86 -13.29
C GLU A 47 -24.50 13.45 -12.19
N ASP A 48 -24.10 13.32 -10.93
CA ASP A 48 -24.81 13.87 -9.78
C ASP A 48 -24.53 15.37 -9.55
N LEU A 49 -23.57 15.98 -10.25
CA LEU A 49 -23.26 17.40 -10.11
C LEU A 49 -24.31 18.27 -10.79
N ASP A 50 -24.65 19.37 -10.12
CA ASP A 50 -25.45 20.45 -10.70
C ASP A 50 -24.52 21.45 -11.42
N PHE A 51 -24.79 21.67 -12.71
CA PHE A 51 -24.03 22.62 -13.52
C PHE A 51 -24.88 23.86 -13.79
N GLU A 52 -24.36 25.03 -13.42
CA GLU A 52 -25.01 26.32 -13.63
C GLU A 52 -24.27 27.16 -14.68
N GLY A 53 -24.99 28.04 -15.37
CA GLY A 53 -24.40 29.02 -16.29
C GLY A 53 -24.83 28.87 -17.76
N VAL A 54 -23.95 29.31 -18.66
CA VAL A 54 -24.29 29.55 -20.08
C VAL A 54 -24.32 28.27 -20.92
N ASP A 55 -23.51 27.25 -20.59
CA ASP A 55 -23.53 25.93 -21.25
C ASP A 55 -23.30 24.77 -20.26
N PRO A 56 -24.30 24.44 -19.41
CA PRO A 56 -24.19 23.34 -18.45
C PRO A 56 -23.92 21.98 -19.11
N ALA A 57 -24.48 21.75 -20.30
CA ALA A 57 -24.33 20.49 -21.03
C ALA A 57 -22.93 20.34 -21.65
N GLY A 58 -22.32 21.45 -22.09
CA GLY A 58 -20.92 21.50 -22.50
C GLY A 58 -19.97 21.24 -21.34
N GLN A 59 -20.14 21.96 -20.23
CA GLN A 59 -19.33 21.81 -19.01
C GLN A 59 -19.36 20.37 -18.49
N ARG A 60 -20.54 19.76 -18.40
CA ARG A 60 -20.67 18.35 -18.00
C ARG A 60 -19.90 17.41 -18.93
N ARG A 61 -20.02 17.62 -20.24
CA ARG A 61 -19.35 16.77 -21.24
C ARG A 61 -17.83 16.88 -21.17
N ASP A 62 -17.34 18.10 -20.96
CA ASP A 62 -15.91 18.37 -20.83
C ASP A 62 -15.35 17.73 -19.56
N LEU A 63 -16.04 17.88 -18.42
CA LEU A 63 -15.63 17.24 -17.16
C LEU A 63 -15.70 15.71 -17.26
N LEU A 64 -16.74 15.13 -17.89
CA LEU A 64 -16.84 13.70 -18.13
C LEU A 64 -15.67 13.15 -18.95
N ARG A 65 -15.20 13.92 -19.94
CA ARG A 65 -14.01 13.56 -20.73
C ARG A 65 -12.76 13.60 -19.86
N GLU A 66 -12.59 14.67 -19.10
CA GLU A 66 -11.43 14.87 -18.23
C GLU A 66 -11.29 13.75 -17.18
N VAL A 67 -12.35 13.46 -16.42
CA VAL A 67 -12.32 12.35 -15.43
C VAL A 67 -12.20 10.96 -16.07
N SER A 68 -12.42 10.85 -17.38
CA SER A 68 -12.24 9.58 -18.10
C SER A 68 -10.81 9.33 -18.55
N GLU A 69 -10.03 10.41 -18.67
CA GLU A 69 -8.68 10.43 -19.24
C GLU A 69 -7.61 10.67 -18.15
N ASP A 70 -7.94 11.39 -17.07
CA ASP A 70 -7.01 11.78 -16.01
C ASP A 70 -7.47 11.29 -14.62
N PRO A 71 -6.68 10.46 -13.93
CA PRO A 71 -6.95 10.04 -12.56
C PRO A 71 -6.97 11.19 -11.53
N ASN A 72 -6.20 12.26 -11.73
CA ASN A 72 -6.21 13.39 -10.82
C ASN A 72 -7.51 14.17 -10.92
N ALA A 73 -8.02 14.40 -12.14
CA ALA A 73 -9.35 14.97 -12.35
C ALA A 73 -10.45 14.09 -11.75
N ALA A 74 -10.34 12.77 -11.88
CA ALA A 74 -11.29 11.83 -11.27
C ALA A 74 -11.31 11.92 -9.74
N LEU A 75 -10.13 11.98 -9.09
CA LEU A 75 -10.02 12.22 -7.65
C LEU A 75 -10.55 13.61 -7.26
N GLY A 76 -10.29 14.64 -8.07
CA GLY A 76 -10.75 16.00 -7.82
C GLY A 76 -12.27 16.11 -7.70
N VAL A 77 -13.01 15.38 -8.54
CA VAL A 77 -14.47 15.33 -8.45
C VAL A 77 -14.95 14.57 -7.21
N LEU A 78 -14.28 13.46 -6.86
CA LEU A 78 -14.69 12.61 -5.74
C LEU A 78 -14.36 13.22 -4.37
N LEU A 79 -13.26 13.94 -4.27
CA LEU A 79 -12.75 14.58 -3.05
C LEU A 79 -13.15 16.06 -2.97
N HIS A 80 -14.07 16.51 -3.83
CA HIS A 80 -14.52 17.90 -3.79
C HIS A 80 -15.06 18.25 -2.39
N PRO A 81 -14.62 19.36 -1.77
CA PRO A 81 -14.99 19.71 -0.39
C PRO A 81 -16.51 19.71 -0.13
N ASP A 82 -17.29 20.29 -1.03
CA ASP A 82 -18.76 20.31 -0.92
C ASP A 82 -19.35 18.90 -0.84
N ARG A 83 -18.75 17.94 -1.54
CA ARG A 83 -19.20 16.55 -1.58
C ARG A 83 -18.80 15.79 -0.31
N LEU A 84 -17.60 16.05 0.23
CA LEU A 84 -17.16 15.48 1.51
C LEU A 84 -17.99 16.00 2.68
N VAL A 85 -18.30 17.29 2.68
CA VAL A 85 -19.07 17.96 3.75
C VAL A 85 -20.56 17.66 3.66
N ALA A 86 -21.13 17.49 2.45
CA ALA A 86 -22.54 17.13 2.29
C ALA A 86 -22.94 15.82 3.01
N ALA A 87 -21.99 14.95 3.31
CA ALA A 87 -22.21 13.73 4.08
C ALA A 87 -22.26 13.97 5.61
N MET A 88 -21.93 15.15 6.12
CA MET A 88 -21.80 15.47 7.54
C MET A 88 -22.98 16.32 8.05
N PRO A 89 -23.88 15.76 8.87
CA PRO A 89 -25.02 16.51 9.40
C PRO A 89 -24.58 17.74 10.23
N GLY A 90 -25.09 18.92 9.87
CA GLY A 90 -24.84 20.17 10.59
C GLY A 90 -23.54 20.88 10.21
N VAL A 91 -22.88 20.46 9.12
CA VAL A 91 -21.70 21.13 8.56
C VAL A 91 -22.02 21.62 7.16
N ASP A 92 -21.78 22.90 6.90
CA ASP A 92 -21.91 23.50 5.58
C ASP A 92 -20.52 23.87 5.05
N ALA A 93 -20.24 23.58 3.78
CA ALA A 93 -19.02 24.01 3.13
C ALA A 93 -19.11 25.50 2.79
N ILE A 94 -18.26 26.32 3.41
CA ILE A 94 -18.18 27.77 3.15
C ILE A 94 -17.22 28.06 1.99
N GLY A 95 -16.28 27.14 1.76
CA GLY A 95 -15.31 27.15 0.69
C GLY A 95 -14.20 26.14 0.98
N GLY A 96 -13.47 25.74 -0.04
CA GLY A 96 -12.34 24.84 0.10
C GLY A 96 -11.50 24.84 -1.16
N THR A 97 -10.20 24.65 -0.99
CA THR A 97 -9.29 24.40 -2.10
C THR A 97 -8.78 22.98 -1.95
N LEU A 98 -8.97 22.18 -2.98
CA LEU A 98 -8.36 20.86 -3.08
C LEU A 98 -7.16 20.99 -4.00
N GLU A 99 -5.97 20.79 -3.46
CA GLU A 99 -4.75 20.67 -4.24
C GLU A 99 -4.42 19.19 -4.37
N ILE A 100 -4.34 18.71 -5.61
CA ILE A 100 -3.89 17.34 -5.92
C ILE A 100 -2.53 17.48 -6.57
N SER A 101 -1.50 17.04 -5.86
CA SER A 101 -0.15 16.90 -6.36
C SER A 101 0.23 15.42 -6.40
N VAL A 102 0.81 14.99 -7.51
CA VAL A 102 1.54 13.72 -7.53
C VAL A 102 2.83 13.97 -6.76
N THR A 103 3.01 13.28 -5.64
CA THR A 103 4.26 13.34 -4.86
C THR A 103 4.90 11.97 -4.78
N GLU A 104 6.23 11.95 -4.90
CA GLU A 104 7.07 10.80 -4.56
C GLU A 104 7.33 10.73 -3.03
N ASP A 105 6.94 11.77 -2.28
CA ASP A 105 7.13 11.92 -0.82
C ASP A 105 6.23 11.00 0.02
N PHE A 106 5.37 10.17 -0.60
CA PHE A 106 4.64 9.10 0.10
C PHE A 106 5.47 7.81 0.25
N ALA A 107 6.78 7.87 0.05
CA ALA A 107 7.67 6.84 0.55
C ALA A 107 7.48 6.72 2.08
N PRO A 108 7.31 5.51 2.64
CA PRO A 108 7.11 5.33 4.07
C PRO A 108 8.29 5.93 4.86
N ASP A 109 7.99 6.71 5.91
CA ASP A 109 9.03 7.18 6.84
C ASP A 109 9.44 6.02 7.76
N PHE A 110 10.40 5.22 7.31
CA PHE A 110 10.88 4.06 8.05
C PHE A 110 11.51 4.42 9.41
N ALA A 111 11.95 5.67 9.60
CA ALA A 111 12.46 6.10 10.91
C ALA A 111 11.31 6.30 11.91
N GLU A 112 10.16 6.79 11.46
CA GLU A 112 8.94 6.88 12.29
C GLU A 112 8.27 5.52 12.49
N LEU A 113 8.22 4.70 11.44
CA LEU A 113 7.52 3.41 11.45
C LEU A 113 8.25 2.32 12.25
N PHE A 114 9.58 2.34 12.25
CA PHE A 114 10.41 1.35 12.95
C PHE A 114 11.36 2.05 13.93
N PRO A 115 10.86 2.83 14.90
CA PRO A 115 11.72 3.64 15.74
C PRO A 115 12.72 2.74 16.48
N LEU A 116 13.99 3.14 16.45
CA LEU A 116 14.99 2.50 17.31
C LEU A 116 14.64 2.87 18.74
N ASP A 117 14.47 1.87 19.61
CA ASP A 117 14.27 2.09 21.04
C ASP A 117 15.41 2.98 21.55
N GLY A 118 15.06 4.20 21.97
CA GLY A 118 16.04 5.11 22.54
C GLY A 118 16.64 4.50 23.80
N ASP A 119 17.81 4.98 24.21
CA ASP A 119 18.44 4.74 25.51
C ASP A 119 17.57 5.25 26.70
N ASP A 120 16.26 5.06 26.69
CA ASP A 120 15.36 5.44 27.76
C ASP A 120 15.53 4.40 28.88
N GLU A 121 16.30 4.81 29.91
CA GLU A 121 16.52 4.09 31.17
C GLU A 121 15.17 3.80 31.87
N GLY A 122 14.41 2.82 31.38
CA GLY A 122 13.06 2.54 31.88
C GLY A 122 12.25 1.49 31.15
N SER A 123 12.53 1.20 29.87
CA SER A 123 11.96 0.03 29.19
C SER A 123 12.87 -1.18 29.44
N GLY A 124 12.44 -2.07 30.34
CA GLY A 124 13.21 -3.25 30.70
C GLY A 124 13.28 -4.25 29.56
N GLY A 125 14.39 -4.24 28.81
CA GLY A 125 14.76 -5.31 27.89
C GLY A 125 15.97 -4.99 27.03
N VAL A 126 17.19 -5.11 27.58
CA VAL A 126 18.35 -5.39 26.72
C VAL A 126 18.12 -6.78 26.11
N GLY A 127 17.85 -6.86 24.80
CA GLY A 127 17.98 -8.10 24.03
C GLY A 127 16.71 -8.75 23.46
N ASP A 128 15.68 -7.99 23.09
CA ASP A 128 14.69 -8.46 22.11
C ASP A 128 15.12 -7.94 20.73
N TRP A 129 15.19 -8.80 19.72
CA TRP A 129 15.60 -8.39 18.37
C TRP A 129 14.53 -7.46 17.76
N THR A 130 14.94 -6.48 16.97
CA THR A 130 14.01 -5.56 16.29
C THR A 130 14.39 -5.35 14.83
N LEU A 131 13.38 -5.21 13.98
CA LEU A 131 13.57 -4.87 12.58
C LEU A 131 13.92 -3.38 12.46
N THR A 132 15.18 -3.06 12.17
CA THR A 132 15.66 -1.67 12.11
C THR A 132 15.07 -0.89 10.91
N PRO A 133 14.97 0.45 10.98
CA PRO A 133 14.50 1.30 9.86
C PRO A 133 15.18 1.00 8.53
N ARG A 134 16.50 0.82 8.55
CA ARG A 134 17.31 0.60 7.35
C ARG A 134 17.09 -0.79 6.77
N THR A 135 16.90 -1.79 7.64
CA THR A 135 16.56 -3.15 7.21
C THR A 135 15.15 -3.20 6.61
N ALA A 136 14.18 -2.58 7.29
CA ALA A 136 12.80 -2.44 6.81
C ALA A 136 12.73 -1.70 5.45
N CYS A 137 13.43 -0.57 5.33
CA CYS A 137 13.49 0.20 4.09
C CYS A 137 14.05 -0.62 2.92
N LEU A 138 15.17 -1.32 3.15
CA LEU A 138 15.79 -2.15 2.12
C LEU A 138 14.89 -3.33 1.72
N LEU A 139 14.26 -4.01 2.68
CA LEU A 139 13.31 -5.09 2.40
C LEU A 139 12.09 -4.60 1.63
N HIS A 140 11.51 -3.48 2.02
CA HIS A 140 10.40 -2.87 1.32
C HIS A 140 10.76 -2.56 -0.14
N ALA A 141 11.96 -1.99 -0.38
CA ALA A 141 12.44 -1.74 -1.73
C ALA A 141 12.60 -3.02 -2.55
N GLN A 142 13.12 -4.11 -1.96
CA GLN A 142 13.24 -5.40 -2.66
C GLN A 142 11.88 -6.04 -2.96
N LEU A 143 10.94 -5.98 -2.02
CA LEU A 143 9.58 -6.50 -2.20
C LEU A 143 8.86 -5.75 -3.32
N LEU A 144 8.96 -4.42 -3.36
CA LEU A 144 8.42 -3.63 -4.47
C LEU A 144 9.07 -3.98 -5.81
N GLY A 145 10.40 -4.08 -5.86
CA GLY A 145 11.12 -4.45 -7.07
C GLY A 145 10.75 -5.86 -7.58
N LEU A 146 10.56 -6.81 -6.66
CA LEU A 146 10.10 -8.16 -6.99
C LEU A 146 8.64 -8.18 -7.46
N ALA A 147 7.76 -7.38 -6.84
CA ALA A 147 6.38 -7.23 -7.29
C ALA A 147 6.34 -6.69 -8.73
N ASP A 148 7.05 -5.60 -9.00
CA ASP A 148 7.11 -4.96 -10.31
C ASP A 148 7.69 -5.92 -11.35
N ALA A 149 8.81 -6.57 -11.06
CA ALA A 149 9.40 -7.57 -11.95
C ALA A 149 8.47 -8.78 -12.21
N ALA A 150 7.68 -9.20 -11.21
CA ALA A 150 6.72 -10.29 -11.37
C ALA A 150 5.49 -9.88 -12.21
N TYR A 151 5.11 -8.60 -12.17
CA TYR A 151 4.08 -8.04 -13.05
C TYR A 151 4.62 -7.83 -14.47
N ASP A 152 5.86 -7.36 -14.64
CA ASP A 152 6.52 -7.24 -15.94
C ASP A 152 6.66 -8.60 -16.63
N ASP A 153 7.15 -9.64 -15.92
CA ASP A 153 7.19 -11.02 -16.40
C ASP A 153 5.79 -11.49 -16.89
N LEU A 154 4.73 -11.06 -16.21
CA LEU A 154 3.33 -11.40 -16.52
C LEU A 154 2.78 -10.66 -17.74
N GLU A 155 3.22 -9.44 -17.97
CA GLU A 155 2.84 -8.64 -19.13
C GLU A 155 3.58 -9.10 -20.39
N GLU A 156 4.87 -9.39 -20.26
CA GLU A 156 5.72 -9.80 -21.38
C GLU A 156 5.37 -11.21 -21.90
N HIS A 157 5.19 -12.16 -20.99
CA HIS A 157 5.04 -13.58 -21.35
C HIS A 157 3.61 -14.12 -21.23
N GLU A 158 2.69 -13.33 -20.69
CA GLU A 158 1.28 -13.68 -20.47
C GLU A 158 1.06 -15.06 -19.81
N SER A 159 0.72 -16.08 -20.62
CA SER A 159 0.45 -17.46 -20.19
C SER A 159 1.50 -18.45 -20.69
N GLU A 160 2.58 -17.97 -21.33
CA GLU A 160 3.67 -18.82 -21.77
C GLU A 160 4.36 -19.45 -20.56
N PRO A 161 4.64 -20.75 -20.58
CA PRO A 161 5.34 -21.40 -19.49
C PRO A 161 6.78 -20.91 -19.44
N VAL A 162 7.34 -20.83 -18.23
CA VAL A 162 8.79 -20.62 -18.07
C VAL A 162 9.53 -21.77 -18.75
N VAL A 163 10.55 -21.44 -19.54
CA VAL A 163 11.44 -22.40 -20.19
C VAL A 163 12.84 -22.23 -19.59
N GLU A 164 13.57 -23.33 -19.45
CA GLU A 164 14.97 -23.28 -19.04
C GLU A 164 15.78 -22.61 -20.15
N SER A 165 16.26 -21.39 -19.92
CA SER A 165 17.11 -20.62 -20.82
C SER A 165 18.28 -19.98 -20.07
N GLU A 166 19.41 -19.80 -20.76
CA GLU A 166 20.61 -19.14 -20.20
C GLU A 166 20.48 -17.61 -20.18
N ASP A 167 19.61 -17.08 -21.05
CA ASP A 167 19.23 -15.68 -21.11
C ASP A 167 18.20 -15.47 -20.00
N HIS A 168 18.41 -14.50 -19.11
CA HIS A 168 17.57 -14.23 -17.93
C HIS A 168 16.19 -13.67 -18.35
N GLU A 169 15.42 -14.48 -19.07
CA GLU A 169 14.17 -14.13 -19.74
C GLU A 169 13.02 -13.93 -18.73
N TRP A 170 13.17 -14.48 -17.53
CA TRP A 170 12.22 -14.37 -16.44
C TRP A 170 12.92 -13.82 -15.20
N ALA A 171 12.53 -12.63 -14.75
CA ALA A 171 13.14 -11.96 -13.61
C ALA A 171 12.74 -12.62 -12.28
N VAL A 172 11.50 -13.11 -12.18
CA VAL A 172 10.95 -13.70 -10.94
C VAL A 172 10.55 -15.14 -11.13
N TYR A 173 9.68 -15.47 -12.10
CA TYR A 173 9.11 -16.82 -12.16
C TYR A 173 10.14 -17.90 -12.55
N GLY A 174 11.23 -17.51 -13.22
CA GLY A 174 12.37 -18.39 -13.50
C GLY A 174 13.13 -18.85 -12.26
N ARG A 175 13.05 -18.09 -11.17
CA ARG A 175 13.72 -18.38 -9.89
C ARG A 175 12.89 -19.31 -9.00
N LEU A 176 11.62 -19.51 -9.32
CA LEU A 176 10.72 -20.37 -8.55
C LEU A 176 10.92 -21.85 -8.93
N PRO A 177 10.54 -22.80 -8.05
CA PRO A 177 10.68 -24.23 -8.31
C PRO A 177 10.02 -24.66 -9.62
N VAL A 178 10.66 -25.51 -10.43
CA VAL A 178 10.22 -25.95 -11.77
C VAL A 178 8.74 -26.35 -11.87
N ARG A 179 8.15 -26.90 -10.80
CA ARG A 179 6.73 -27.26 -10.75
C ARG A 179 5.77 -26.07 -10.88
N THR A 180 6.22 -24.84 -10.65
CA THR A 180 5.42 -23.61 -10.81
C THR A 180 5.46 -23.06 -12.23
N TRP A 181 6.39 -23.49 -13.07
CA TRP A 181 6.68 -22.87 -14.37
C TRP A 181 5.51 -22.88 -15.34
N ARG A 182 4.59 -23.85 -15.18
CA ARG A 182 3.36 -23.98 -15.98
C ARG A 182 2.11 -23.43 -15.31
N MET A 183 2.24 -22.75 -14.18
CA MET A 183 1.09 -22.18 -13.49
C MET A 183 0.47 -21.05 -14.30
N HIS A 184 -0.86 -20.96 -14.21
CA HIS A 184 -1.66 -20.03 -14.99
C HIS A 184 -1.48 -18.56 -14.53
N ARG A 185 -1.88 -17.61 -15.39
CA ARG A 185 -1.80 -16.16 -15.13
C ARG A 185 -2.33 -15.74 -13.75
N GLY A 186 -3.48 -16.28 -13.33
CA GLY A 186 -4.05 -15.96 -12.00
C GLY A 186 -3.16 -16.34 -10.81
N TRP A 187 -2.48 -17.48 -10.89
CA TRP A 187 -1.54 -17.93 -9.86
C TRP A 187 -0.32 -17.03 -9.82
N ARG A 188 0.25 -16.70 -10.99
CA ARG A 188 1.37 -15.77 -11.13
C ARG A 188 1.01 -14.40 -10.55
N ARG A 189 -0.18 -13.89 -10.87
CA ARG A 189 -0.69 -12.62 -10.32
C ARG A 189 -0.83 -12.64 -8.80
N SER A 190 -1.20 -13.79 -8.24
CA SER A 190 -1.28 -13.99 -6.78
C SER A 190 0.12 -14.03 -6.16
N MET A 191 1.11 -14.59 -6.84
CA MET A 191 2.51 -14.55 -6.40
C MET A 191 3.06 -13.11 -6.44
N ALA A 192 2.84 -12.37 -7.53
CA ALA A 192 3.20 -10.95 -7.61
C ALA A 192 2.58 -10.14 -6.45
N ARG A 193 1.32 -10.45 -6.13
CA ARG A 193 0.61 -9.82 -5.01
C ARG A 193 1.16 -10.19 -3.63
N ALA A 194 1.75 -11.37 -3.45
CA ALA A 194 2.38 -11.75 -2.18
C ALA A 194 3.56 -10.82 -1.83
N PHE A 195 4.32 -10.34 -2.83
CA PHE A 195 5.36 -9.32 -2.60
C PHE A 195 4.75 -7.98 -2.19
N ASP A 196 3.68 -7.55 -2.86
CA ASP A 196 2.94 -6.34 -2.50
C ASP A 196 2.40 -6.40 -1.07
N ASP A 197 1.81 -7.53 -0.69
CA ASP A 197 1.18 -7.69 0.62
C ASP A 197 2.22 -7.54 1.75
N LEU A 198 3.43 -8.06 1.58
CA LEU A 198 4.53 -7.90 2.54
C LEU A 198 5.16 -6.49 2.50
N ALA A 199 5.22 -5.85 1.32
CA ALA A 199 5.65 -4.46 1.22
C ALA A 199 4.63 -3.52 1.88
N ASP A 200 3.33 -3.77 1.70
CA ASP A 200 2.26 -3.00 2.32
C ASP A 200 2.32 -3.13 3.86
N ASP A 201 2.65 -4.31 4.41
CA ASP A 201 2.89 -4.48 5.87
C ASP A 201 4.00 -3.52 6.36
N LEU A 202 5.15 -3.52 5.68
CA LEU A 202 6.27 -2.63 6.01
C LEU A 202 5.91 -1.15 5.88
N ALA A 203 5.14 -0.78 4.85
CA ALA A 203 4.68 0.58 4.64
C ALA A 203 3.68 1.07 5.71
N LEU A 204 3.06 0.14 6.43
CA LEU A 204 2.18 0.40 7.58
C LEU A 204 2.92 0.35 8.93
N GLY A 205 4.22 0.06 8.94
CA GLY A 205 5.01 -0.13 10.16
C GLY A 205 4.82 -1.50 10.82
N GLU A 206 4.22 -2.45 10.11
CA GLU A 206 4.06 -3.83 10.58
C GLU A 206 5.26 -4.69 10.12
N TRP A 207 5.55 -5.74 10.89
CA TRP A 207 6.54 -6.74 10.46
C TRP A 207 5.95 -7.58 9.33
N PRO A 208 6.73 -7.88 8.26
CA PRO A 208 6.24 -8.62 7.10
C PRO A 208 6.18 -10.12 7.41
N LEU A 209 5.29 -10.54 8.32
CA LEU A 209 5.16 -11.92 8.77
C LEU A 209 4.39 -12.76 7.74
N PRO A 210 5.00 -13.82 7.16
CA PRO A 210 4.32 -14.66 6.18
C PRO A 210 3.06 -15.32 6.71
N ARG A 211 1.94 -15.07 6.03
CA ARG A 211 0.62 -15.63 6.38
C ARG A 211 0.27 -16.90 5.60
N CYS A 212 1.06 -17.21 4.57
CA CYS A 212 0.92 -18.41 3.75
C CYS A 212 2.27 -18.82 3.12
N PRO A 213 2.40 -20.04 2.56
CA PRO A 213 3.64 -20.51 1.93
C PRO A 213 4.15 -19.63 0.77
N ALA A 214 3.27 -18.96 0.03
CA ALA A 214 3.67 -18.05 -1.03
C ALA A 214 4.36 -16.78 -0.49
N GLU A 215 3.85 -16.22 0.61
CA GLU A 215 4.50 -15.08 1.30
C GLU A 215 5.84 -15.51 1.90
N ASP A 216 5.95 -16.76 2.37
CA ASP A 216 7.21 -17.32 2.89
C ASP A 216 8.30 -17.31 1.80
N ILE A 217 7.96 -17.78 0.60
CA ILE A 217 8.85 -17.72 -0.58
C ILE A 217 9.16 -16.27 -0.95
N ALA A 218 8.15 -15.40 -0.97
CA ALA A 218 8.31 -14.01 -1.34
C ALA A 218 9.32 -13.28 -0.42
N LEU A 219 9.18 -13.46 0.90
CA LEU A 219 10.08 -12.86 1.89
C LEU A 219 11.50 -13.43 1.78
N ARG A 220 11.65 -14.74 1.57
CA ARG A 220 12.98 -15.36 1.34
C ARG A 220 13.68 -14.80 0.11
N MET A 221 12.94 -14.56 -0.97
CA MET A 221 13.48 -13.92 -2.17
C MET A 221 13.92 -12.49 -1.90
N ALA A 222 13.12 -11.70 -1.20
CA ALA A 222 13.45 -10.32 -0.84
C ALA A 222 14.69 -10.24 0.05
N LEU A 223 14.81 -11.10 1.07
CA LEU A 223 15.98 -11.18 1.95
C LEU A 223 17.25 -11.57 1.16
N ALA A 224 17.15 -12.53 0.25
CA ALA A 224 18.26 -12.93 -0.60
C ALA A 224 18.71 -11.78 -1.52
N ASP A 225 17.77 -11.06 -2.13
CA ASP A 225 18.07 -9.95 -3.04
C ASP A 225 18.63 -8.74 -2.28
N ALA A 226 18.11 -8.45 -1.08
CA ALA A 226 18.61 -7.40 -0.20
C ALA A 226 20.07 -7.66 0.19
N ARG A 227 20.37 -8.89 0.62
CA ARG A 227 21.73 -9.31 0.97
C ARG A 227 22.68 -9.24 -0.23
N ASN A 228 22.23 -9.69 -1.39
CA ASN A 228 23.01 -9.63 -2.62
C ASN A 228 23.28 -8.17 -3.05
N LEU A 229 22.28 -7.30 -2.98
CA LEU A 229 22.40 -5.89 -3.33
C LEU A 229 23.39 -5.17 -2.40
N LEU A 230 23.27 -5.39 -1.08
CA LEU A 230 24.20 -4.83 -0.09
C LEU A 230 25.65 -5.28 -0.35
N GLY A 231 25.85 -6.55 -0.69
CA GLY A 231 27.17 -7.08 -0.99
C GLY A 231 27.76 -6.59 -2.33
N ALA A 232 26.93 -6.44 -3.36
CA ALA A 232 27.37 -6.07 -4.70
C ALA A 232 27.48 -4.56 -4.91
N GLN A 233 26.59 -3.77 -4.30
CA GLN A 233 26.44 -2.33 -4.53
C GLN A 233 26.21 -1.57 -3.19
N PRO A 234 27.14 -1.65 -2.23
CA PRO A 234 26.97 -1.05 -0.90
C PRO A 234 26.75 0.47 -0.94
N GLU A 235 27.39 1.18 -1.87
CA GLU A 235 27.19 2.64 -2.05
C GLU A 235 25.77 2.98 -2.49
N SER A 236 25.16 2.15 -3.35
CA SER A 236 23.77 2.34 -3.77
C SER A 236 22.80 2.12 -2.61
N VAL A 237 23.12 1.18 -1.72
CA VAL A 237 22.32 0.96 -0.50
C VAL A 237 22.51 2.14 0.45
N ALA A 238 23.73 2.63 0.64
CA ALA A 238 24.00 3.80 1.48
C ALA A 238 23.26 5.05 0.97
N ASP A 239 23.27 5.28 -0.35
CA ASP A 239 22.50 6.37 -0.98
C ASP A 239 21.00 6.20 -0.76
N MET A 240 20.48 4.96 -0.86
CA MET A 240 19.07 4.65 -0.59
C MET A 240 18.67 4.92 0.87
N MET A 241 19.54 4.60 1.83
CA MET A 241 19.24 4.82 3.25
C MET A 241 19.16 6.30 3.62
N GLY A 242 19.84 7.18 2.88
CA GLY A 242 19.81 8.63 3.11
C GLY A 242 20.09 9.00 4.57
N ASP A 243 19.12 9.69 5.19
CA ASP A 243 19.19 10.16 6.57
C ASP A 243 18.60 9.18 7.61
N LEU A 244 18.20 7.96 7.21
CA LEU A 244 17.68 6.96 8.15
C LEU A 244 18.70 6.67 9.25
N PRO A 245 18.26 6.53 10.53
CA PRO A 245 19.15 6.27 11.64
C PRO A 245 19.88 4.93 11.45
N ALA A 246 21.16 4.91 11.78
CA ALA A 246 21.99 3.70 11.74
C ALA A 246 21.91 2.96 13.07
N ASP A 247 21.89 1.64 13.00
CA ASP A 247 21.95 0.75 14.17
C ASP A 247 22.98 -0.37 13.98
N LEU A 248 23.43 -0.96 15.08
CA LEU A 248 24.41 -2.05 15.06
C LEU A 248 23.82 -3.38 14.56
N TYR A 249 22.50 -3.53 14.61
CA TYR A 249 21.73 -4.67 14.10
C TYR A 249 21.18 -4.42 12.69
N ASP A 250 21.56 -3.32 12.03
CA ASP A 250 21.24 -3.11 10.62
C ASP A 250 21.70 -4.30 9.79
N TYR A 251 20.79 -4.84 8.98
CA TYR A 251 21.04 -5.96 8.08
C TYR A 251 21.43 -7.26 8.82
N ASP A 252 20.94 -7.46 10.05
CA ASP A 252 20.98 -8.74 10.75
C ASP A 252 20.06 -9.76 10.06
N TRP A 253 20.58 -10.37 9.00
CA TRP A 253 19.85 -11.33 8.18
C TRP A 253 19.49 -12.59 8.95
N ASP A 254 20.31 -13.01 9.91
CA ASP A 254 20.03 -14.21 10.71
C ASP A 254 18.88 -13.91 11.67
N GLY A 255 18.88 -12.75 12.35
CA GLY A 255 17.73 -12.32 13.14
C GLY A 255 16.44 -12.13 12.32
N CYS A 256 16.54 -11.64 11.07
CA CYS A 256 15.38 -11.61 10.17
C CYS A 256 14.84 -13.02 9.87
N GLN A 257 15.71 -14.03 9.73
CA GLN A 257 15.28 -15.42 9.49
C GLN A 257 14.61 -16.01 10.74
N ASP A 258 15.15 -15.71 11.92
CA ASP A 258 14.67 -16.27 13.19
C ASP A 258 13.34 -15.63 13.62
N GLU A 259 13.16 -14.32 13.41
CA GLU A 259 12.03 -13.57 13.97
C GLU A 259 10.87 -13.34 12.98
N LEU A 260 11.13 -13.26 11.67
CA LEU A 260 10.07 -13.01 10.68
C LEU A 260 9.38 -14.29 10.20
N PHE A 261 10.00 -15.46 10.38
CA PHE A 261 9.45 -16.73 9.91
C PHE A 261 8.93 -17.58 11.05
N GLY A 262 7.91 -18.39 10.77
CA GLY A 262 7.39 -19.38 11.72
C GLY A 262 6.44 -18.86 12.77
N VAL A 263 6.11 -17.56 12.77
CA VAL A 263 5.09 -16.99 13.65
C VAL A 263 3.73 -17.68 13.46
N TYR A 264 3.31 -17.88 12.20
CA TYR A 264 2.08 -18.62 11.87
C TYR A 264 2.32 -20.01 11.25
N GLY A 265 3.57 -20.37 10.94
CA GLY A 265 3.95 -21.44 10.01
C GLY A 265 3.40 -22.85 10.32
N PRO A 266 3.72 -23.86 9.49
CA PRO A 266 3.13 -25.20 9.64
C PRO A 266 3.39 -25.82 11.02
N GLU A 267 2.32 -26.06 11.77
CA GLU A 267 2.38 -26.76 13.06
C GLU A 267 2.69 -28.26 12.90
N ASP A 268 2.12 -28.86 11.85
CA ASP A 268 2.34 -30.26 11.49
C ASP A 268 3.67 -30.46 10.77
N GLY A 269 4.42 -31.48 11.15
CA GLY A 269 5.70 -31.82 10.53
C GLY A 269 6.56 -32.76 11.38
N ASP A 270 7.79 -33.02 10.94
CA ASP A 270 8.78 -33.70 11.75
C ASP A 270 9.14 -32.81 12.96
N PRO A 271 8.96 -33.26 14.22
CA PRO A 271 9.31 -32.48 15.40
C PRO A 271 10.80 -32.19 15.52
N ASP A 272 11.66 -32.90 14.79
CA ASP A 272 13.10 -32.65 14.74
C ASP A 272 13.48 -31.59 13.66
N SER A 273 12.54 -31.20 12.79
CA SER A 273 12.74 -30.15 11.79
C SER A 273 12.46 -28.75 12.37
N ASP A 274 13.35 -27.81 12.06
CA ASP A 274 13.09 -26.40 12.31
C ASP A 274 11.92 -25.88 11.45
N VAL A 275 11.52 -24.62 11.69
CA VAL A 275 10.43 -23.97 10.93
C VAL A 275 10.72 -24.00 9.43
N ALA A 276 11.95 -23.66 9.02
CA ALA A 276 12.33 -23.61 7.62
C ALA A 276 12.16 -24.97 6.94
N GLY A 277 12.62 -26.04 7.59
CA GLY A 277 12.45 -27.43 7.14
C GLY A 277 10.99 -27.84 7.04
N ARG A 278 10.17 -27.52 8.04
CA ARG A 278 8.72 -27.79 8.00
C ARG A 278 8.02 -27.05 6.86
N THR A 279 8.40 -25.80 6.59
CA THR A 279 7.88 -25.05 5.43
C THR A 279 8.33 -25.66 4.11
N GLU A 280 9.58 -26.11 3.98
CA GLU A 280 10.05 -26.82 2.77
C GLU A 280 9.28 -28.13 2.54
N ASP A 281 9.03 -28.90 3.60
CA ASP A 281 8.24 -30.13 3.54
C ASP A 281 6.79 -29.83 3.13
N LEU A 282 6.17 -28.80 3.71
CA LEU A 282 4.82 -28.35 3.35
C LEU A 282 4.78 -27.93 1.88
N LEU A 283 5.74 -27.11 1.45
CA LEU A 283 5.86 -26.72 0.05
C LEU A 283 5.95 -27.98 -0.80
N ALA A 284 6.89 -28.88 -0.54
CA ALA A 284 7.07 -30.11 -1.33
C ALA A 284 5.80 -30.97 -1.42
N ALA A 285 5.06 -31.09 -0.31
CA ALA A 285 3.81 -31.86 -0.24
C ALA A 285 2.61 -31.16 -0.92
N THR A 286 2.63 -29.83 -1.04
CA THR A 286 1.50 -29.03 -1.51
C THR A 286 1.64 -28.68 -3.00
N HIS A 287 0.58 -28.91 -3.77
CA HIS A 287 0.51 -28.43 -5.15
C HIS A 287 0.60 -26.89 -5.18
N PRO A 288 1.29 -26.25 -6.14
CA PRO A 288 1.47 -24.79 -6.15
C PRO A 288 0.21 -23.94 -5.97
N GLU A 289 -0.95 -24.40 -6.44
CA GLU A 289 -2.23 -23.71 -6.20
C GLU A 289 -2.59 -23.56 -4.72
N GLY A 290 -2.13 -24.47 -3.86
CA GLY A 290 -2.36 -24.41 -2.41
C GLY A 290 -1.42 -23.48 -1.65
N TRP A 291 -0.42 -22.85 -2.31
CA TRP A 291 0.55 -21.99 -1.61
C TRP A 291 -0.05 -20.70 -1.06
N PHE A 292 -1.23 -20.31 -1.53
CA PHE A 292 -1.94 -19.11 -1.06
C PHE A 292 -2.98 -19.43 0.02
N LEU A 293 -3.08 -20.68 0.45
CA LEU A 293 -3.91 -21.03 1.59
C LEU A 293 -3.23 -20.50 2.86
N PRO A 294 -3.94 -19.71 3.69
CA PRO A 294 -3.36 -19.18 4.91
C PRO A 294 -3.00 -20.31 5.87
N TYR A 295 -2.00 -20.08 6.72
CA TYR A 295 -1.77 -20.92 7.88
C TYR A 295 -2.94 -20.83 8.87
N GLU A 296 -3.10 -21.83 9.73
CA GLU A 296 -4.29 -21.98 10.59
C GLU A 296 -4.55 -20.76 11.51
N ASP A 297 -3.48 -20.20 12.08
CA ASP A 297 -3.55 -19.05 12.99
C ASP A 297 -3.28 -17.69 12.32
N ALA A 298 -3.06 -17.67 11.00
CA ALA A 298 -2.75 -16.44 10.29
C ALA A 298 -4.01 -15.61 10.01
N GLU A 299 -3.92 -14.29 10.24
CA GLU A 299 -5.00 -13.38 9.85
C GLU A 299 -5.17 -13.31 8.33
N GLU A 300 -6.41 -13.45 7.85
CA GLU A 300 -6.69 -13.37 6.42
C GLU A 300 -6.37 -11.97 5.86
N ARG A 301 -5.68 -11.94 4.71
CA ARG A 301 -5.47 -10.70 3.93
C ARG A 301 -6.82 -10.16 3.43
N ASP A 302 -6.98 -8.84 3.38
CA ASP A 302 -8.22 -8.21 2.87
C ASP A 302 -8.55 -8.72 1.45
N SER A 303 -9.74 -9.29 1.29
CA SER A 303 -10.24 -9.78 0.00
C SER A 303 -10.39 -8.69 -1.08
N GLN A 304 -10.45 -7.41 -0.69
CA GLN A 304 -10.65 -6.26 -1.60
C GLN A 304 -9.34 -5.54 -1.97
N ARG A 305 -8.17 -6.01 -1.52
CA ARG A 305 -6.87 -5.37 -1.78
C ARG A 305 -6.48 -5.25 -3.26
N GLY A 306 -7.13 -6.01 -4.13
CA GLY A 306 -6.96 -5.91 -5.58
C GLY A 306 -5.60 -6.40 -6.06
N TYR A 307 -5.22 -5.97 -7.26
CA TYR A 307 -3.95 -6.32 -7.90
C TYR A 307 -3.46 -5.12 -8.70
N ARG A 308 -2.13 -4.93 -8.81
CA ARG A 308 -1.58 -3.95 -9.76
C ARG A 308 -2.00 -4.30 -11.19
N ARG A 309 -2.02 -3.26 -12.01
CA ARG A 309 -2.38 -3.32 -13.42
C ARG A 309 -1.15 -3.69 -14.20
#